data_AF-A0A2H6FBS1-F1
#
_entry.id   AF-A0A2H6FBS1-F1
#
_cell.length_a   1.000
_cell.length_b   1.000
_cell.length_c   1.000
_cell.angle_alpha   90.00
_cell.angle_beta   90.00
_cell.angle_gamma   90.00
#
_symmetry.space_group_name_H-M   'P 1'
#
loop_
_entity.id
_entity.type
_entity.pdbx_description
1 polymer ?
#
loop_
_entity_poly.entity_id
_entity_poly.type
_entity_poly.pdbx_seq_one_letter_code
_entity_poly.pdbx_strand_id
1 'polypeptide(L)'
;MRSICCSVSAVYTFTSVIKRRLIIVLLFSLLSPMLLFSSFADASGMTLEKELRTGLEKSRAIIERIEGKLPAGSRITDDIDDLKTLSEDIRITHMLLQERFGIRTGSLKTLGKAKAIAIERHRVMEEGYRKALNEYLSLIDSIPPDGTVSQTTLDILQTLLKTILHKKKRPILGSLPYKHPDYPAKQPDTTLSIKPAYKGGDQTTGPEDTAGTPLAPINNEIAVLAQTLNWNPVSIYEWVKNNIETEWYRGCMKGAAETLHQKSGNDCDQAALLVALLRASGFPSRYVRGTIEFFAGRDAPIEKIKNLTGIEDPMKIAEFFQKAGIPYTPVIQGGKIANFRIEHIWVESYIPYANYRGAIIDEHGKTWLGLDTSIKVTGYESTVRWIFSVILNLFQDLLPT
;
A
#
# COMPACT_ATOMS: atom_id res chain seq x y z
N MET A 1 43.62 -73.13 4.74
CA MET A 1 42.20 -73.27 5.10
C MET A 1 41.43 -72.03 4.62
N ARG A 2 40.38 -72.27 3.83
CA ARG A 2 39.27 -71.38 3.38
C ARG A 2 39.48 -70.35 2.23
N SER A 3 38.72 -70.61 1.15
CA SER A 3 38.37 -69.79 -0.03
C SER A 3 37.36 -68.66 0.27
N ILE A 4 37.16 -67.73 -0.70
CA ILE A 4 35.90 -67.17 -1.30
C ILE A 4 36.33 -66.05 -2.29
N CYS A 5 36.14 -66.11 -3.62
CA CYS A 5 34.97 -65.90 -4.51
C CYS A 5 34.48 -64.44 -4.75
N CYS A 6 34.49 -64.06 -6.04
CA CYS A 6 33.97 -62.93 -6.87
C CYS A 6 32.77 -62.04 -6.43
N SER A 7 32.74 -60.79 -6.96
CA SER A 7 31.66 -60.21 -7.83
C SER A 7 31.96 -58.73 -8.20
N VAL A 8 32.17 -58.34 -9.46
CA VAL A 8 31.24 -57.77 -10.47
C VAL A 8 30.18 -56.79 -9.91
N SER A 9 30.47 -55.47 -9.89
CA SER A 9 29.43 -54.42 -9.71
C SER A 9 29.82 -52.97 -10.12
N ALA A 10 30.79 -52.76 -11.02
CA ALA A 10 31.29 -51.40 -11.30
C ALA A 10 30.85 -50.76 -12.64
N VAL A 11 29.98 -51.40 -13.44
CA VAL A 11 29.71 -50.92 -14.83
C VAL A 11 28.29 -50.35 -15.04
N TYR A 12 27.37 -50.46 -14.08
CA TYR A 12 25.96 -50.10 -14.28
C TYR A 12 25.52 -48.70 -13.79
N THR A 13 26.40 -47.90 -13.19
CA THR A 13 26.00 -46.60 -12.60
C THR A 13 26.30 -45.37 -13.47
N PHE A 14 27.08 -45.49 -14.54
CA PHE A 14 27.49 -44.33 -15.34
C PHE A 14 26.54 -43.99 -16.51
N THR A 15 25.77 -44.96 -17.01
CA THR A 15 24.88 -44.79 -18.18
C THR A 15 23.52 -44.16 -17.83
N SER A 16 23.10 -44.17 -16.56
CA SER A 16 21.79 -43.64 -16.13
C SER A 16 21.78 -42.12 -15.93
N VAL A 17 22.92 -41.50 -15.61
CA VAL A 17 23.05 -40.07 -15.35
C VAL A 17 23.02 -39.24 -16.65
N ILE A 18 23.56 -39.80 -17.75
CA ILE A 18 23.63 -39.12 -19.06
C ILE A 18 22.25 -39.10 -19.73
N LYS A 19 21.46 -40.19 -19.65
CA LYS A 19 20.09 -40.24 -20.20
C LYS A 19 19.11 -39.28 -19.49
N ARG A 20 19.25 -39.08 -18.16
CA ARG A 20 18.39 -38.14 -17.42
C ARG A 20 18.67 -36.67 -17.74
N ARG A 21 19.93 -36.30 -18.02
CA ARG A 21 20.27 -34.92 -18.43
C ARG A 21 19.79 -34.59 -19.85
N LEU A 22 19.80 -35.56 -20.77
CA LEU A 22 19.34 -35.34 -22.15
C LEU A 22 17.81 -35.11 -22.24
N ILE A 23 17.02 -35.80 -21.40
CA ILE A 23 15.55 -35.68 -21.38
C ILE A 23 15.10 -34.34 -20.77
N ILE A 24 15.81 -33.81 -19.75
CA ILE A 24 15.47 -32.52 -19.13
C ILE A 24 15.76 -31.35 -20.07
N VAL A 25 16.83 -31.43 -20.88
CA VAL A 25 17.17 -30.39 -21.86
C VAL A 25 16.18 -30.38 -23.05
N LEU A 26 15.69 -31.55 -23.47
CA LEU A 26 14.66 -31.66 -24.52
C LEU A 26 13.24 -31.24 -24.07
N LEU A 27 12.91 -31.38 -22.78
CA LEU A 27 11.64 -30.88 -22.23
C LEU A 27 11.65 -29.36 -22.00
N PHE A 28 12.81 -28.75 -21.75
CA PHE A 28 12.95 -27.29 -21.62
C PHE A 28 12.97 -26.56 -22.98
N SER A 29 13.37 -27.23 -24.08
CA SER A 29 13.36 -26.63 -25.42
C SER A 29 11.98 -26.64 -26.11
N LEU A 30 11.05 -27.51 -25.66
CA LEU A 30 9.68 -27.59 -26.19
C LEU A 30 8.65 -26.78 -25.37
N LEU A 31 8.99 -26.32 -24.16
CA LEU A 31 8.11 -25.46 -23.34
C LEU A 31 8.37 -23.95 -23.53
N SER A 32 9.19 -23.57 -24.51
CA SER A 32 9.68 -22.20 -24.72
C SER A 32 9.29 -21.54 -26.06
N PRO A 33 8.03 -21.69 -26.54
CA PRO A 33 7.43 -20.63 -27.35
C PRO A 33 6.20 -19.96 -26.70
N MET A 34 5.66 -20.51 -25.60
CA MET A 34 4.36 -20.03 -25.06
C MET A 34 4.47 -18.82 -24.12
N LEU A 35 5.67 -18.41 -23.71
CA LEU A 35 5.91 -17.26 -22.83
C LEU A 35 6.45 -16.01 -23.54
N LEU A 36 6.57 -16.04 -24.88
CA LEU A 36 7.03 -14.89 -25.68
C LEU A 36 5.90 -14.09 -26.34
N PHE A 37 4.64 -14.51 -26.21
CA PHE A 37 3.51 -13.80 -26.84
C PHE A 37 2.96 -12.61 -26.03
N SER A 38 3.36 -12.44 -24.77
CA SER A 38 2.84 -11.36 -23.91
C SER A 38 3.52 -9.99 -24.14
N SER A 39 4.73 -9.97 -24.68
CA SER A 39 5.54 -8.73 -24.79
C SER A 39 5.34 -7.95 -26.10
N PHE A 40 4.70 -8.53 -27.12
CA PHE A 40 4.44 -7.84 -28.40
C PHE A 40 3.18 -6.96 -28.37
N ALA A 41 2.27 -7.17 -27.39
CA ALA A 41 1.03 -6.42 -27.28
C ALA A 41 1.22 -4.99 -26.74
N ASP A 42 2.18 -4.78 -25.83
CA ASP A 42 2.39 -3.46 -25.19
C ASP A 42 3.11 -2.46 -26.11
N ALA A 43 4.10 -2.93 -26.89
CA ALA A 43 4.84 -2.07 -27.81
C ALA A 43 3.95 -1.50 -28.94
N SER A 44 3.01 -2.31 -29.45
CA SER A 44 2.06 -1.92 -30.49
C SER A 44 0.89 -1.06 -29.98
N GLY A 45 0.66 -1.00 -28.66
CA GLY A 45 -0.33 -0.08 -28.08
C GLY A 45 0.21 1.35 -28.04
N MET A 46 1.48 1.50 -27.69
CA MET A 46 2.17 2.78 -27.66
C MET A 46 2.31 3.40 -29.06
N THR A 47 2.32 2.59 -30.13
CA THR A 47 2.35 3.10 -31.51
C THR A 47 1.03 3.72 -31.94
N LEU A 48 -0.11 3.06 -31.67
CA LEU A 48 -1.45 3.57 -32.03
C LEU A 48 -1.80 4.89 -31.32
N GLU A 49 -1.52 4.98 -30.02
CA GLU A 49 -1.74 6.24 -29.27
C GLU A 49 -0.88 7.39 -29.83
N LYS A 50 0.35 7.10 -30.24
CA LYS A 50 1.27 8.07 -30.83
C LYS A 50 0.84 8.49 -32.23
N GLU A 51 0.36 7.55 -33.05
CA GLU A 51 -0.18 7.79 -34.39
C GLU A 51 -1.42 8.68 -34.31
N LEU A 52 -2.39 8.33 -33.48
CA LEU A 52 -3.60 9.12 -33.26
C LEU A 52 -3.27 10.54 -32.82
N ARG A 53 -2.36 10.67 -31.85
CA ARG A 53 -1.90 11.98 -31.39
C ARG A 53 -1.26 12.79 -32.51
N THR A 54 -0.44 12.16 -33.34
CA THR A 54 0.21 12.83 -34.48
C THR A 54 -0.83 13.30 -35.49
N GLY A 55 -1.84 12.48 -35.78
CA GLY A 55 -2.96 12.87 -36.66
C GLY A 55 -3.73 14.06 -36.12
N LEU A 56 -4.10 14.05 -34.83
CA LEU A 56 -4.84 15.15 -34.21
C LEU A 56 -4.03 16.45 -34.13
N GLU A 57 -2.71 16.38 -33.90
CA GLU A 57 -1.84 17.58 -33.93
C GLU A 57 -1.69 18.13 -35.35
N LYS A 58 -1.60 17.26 -36.37
CA LYS A 58 -1.63 17.70 -37.78
C LYS A 58 -2.95 18.38 -38.13
N SER A 59 -4.07 17.83 -37.66
CA SER A 59 -5.38 18.45 -37.87
C SER A 59 -5.47 19.83 -37.23
N ARG A 60 -4.99 19.97 -35.98
CA ARG A 60 -4.91 21.28 -35.31
C ARG A 60 -4.18 22.31 -36.18
N ALA A 61 -3.03 21.94 -36.75
CA ALA A 61 -2.25 22.83 -37.60
C ALA A 61 -2.98 23.22 -38.89
N ILE A 62 -3.80 22.32 -39.46
CA ILE A 62 -4.64 22.63 -40.63
C ILE A 62 -5.77 23.58 -40.24
N ILE A 63 -6.44 23.33 -39.12
CA ILE A 63 -7.53 24.19 -38.60
C ILE A 63 -7.02 25.61 -38.31
N GLU A 64 -5.85 25.76 -37.68
CA GLU A 64 -5.21 27.06 -37.43
C GLU A 64 -4.87 27.79 -38.75
N ARG A 65 -4.47 27.03 -39.80
CA ARG A 65 -4.21 27.60 -41.13
C ARG A 65 -5.48 28.07 -41.83
N ILE A 66 -6.58 27.31 -41.72
CA ILE A 66 -7.90 27.70 -42.25
C ILE A 66 -8.37 28.98 -41.54
N GLU A 67 -8.27 29.02 -40.21
CA GLU A 67 -8.63 30.18 -39.41
C GLU A 67 -7.86 31.45 -39.83
N GLY A 68 -6.55 31.34 -40.08
CA GLY A 68 -5.75 32.47 -40.56
C GLY A 68 -6.11 32.95 -41.97
N LYS A 69 -6.65 32.07 -42.83
CA LYS A 69 -7.07 32.38 -44.20
C LYS A 69 -8.48 32.97 -44.29
N LEU A 70 -9.31 32.73 -43.27
CA LEU A 70 -10.73 33.11 -43.25
C LEU A 70 -10.95 34.64 -43.38
N PRO A 71 -10.23 35.53 -42.65
CA PRO A 71 -10.38 36.97 -42.80
C PRO A 71 -9.85 37.53 -44.13
N ALA A 72 -8.89 36.82 -44.75
CA ALA A 72 -8.25 37.22 -45.99
C ALA A 72 -9.03 36.81 -47.25
N GLY A 73 -10.15 36.08 -47.10
CA GLY A 73 -10.93 35.54 -48.24
C GLY A 73 -10.13 34.59 -49.13
N SER A 74 -9.07 33.98 -48.59
CA SER A 74 -8.19 33.08 -49.33
C SER A 74 -8.85 31.72 -49.56
N ARG A 75 -8.46 31.03 -50.63
CA ARG A 75 -8.97 29.67 -50.93
C ARG A 75 -8.56 28.68 -49.83
N ILE A 76 -9.56 28.02 -49.23
CA ILE A 76 -9.40 27.02 -48.16
C ILE A 76 -9.85 25.60 -48.55
N THR A 77 -10.32 25.40 -49.79
CA THR A 77 -10.80 24.08 -50.26
C THR A 77 -9.76 22.99 -50.10
N ASP A 78 -8.51 23.28 -50.44
CA ASP A 78 -7.43 22.28 -50.43
C ASP A 78 -7.07 21.90 -48.97
N ASP A 79 -7.17 22.86 -48.04
CA ASP A 79 -6.97 22.59 -46.61
C ASP A 79 -8.12 21.74 -46.02
N ILE A 80 -9.34 21.92 -46.52
CA ILE A 80 -10.50 21.12 -46.11
C ILE A 80 -10.40 19.70 -46.64
N ASP A 81 -9.93 19.51 -47.87
CA ASP A 81 -9.67 18.19 -48.44
C ASP A 81 -8.56 17.45 -47.67
N ASP A 82 -7.47 18.15 -47.32
CA ASP A 82 -6.42 17.62 -46.45
C ASP A 82 -6.98 17.22 -45.06
N LEU A 83 -7.82 18.07 -44.47
CA LEU A 83 -8.45 17.82 -43.17
C LEU A 83 -9.36 16.58 -43.19
N LYS A 84 -10.15 16.41 -44.27
CA LYS A 84 -11.03 15.26 -44.45
C LYS A 84 -10.26 13.96 -44.68
N THR A 85 -9.18 14.02 -45.46
CA THR A 85 -8.28 12.88 -45.66
C THR A 85 -7.68 12.44 -44.33
N LEU A 86 -7.21 13.40 -43.53
CA LEU A 86 -6.64 13.15 -42.23
C LEU A 86 -7.67 12.64 -41.20
N SER A 87 -8.93 13.07 -41.28
CA SER A 87 -9.98 12.56 -40.40
C SER A 87 -10.29 11.09 -40.65
N GLU A 88 -10.16 10.60 -41.89
CA GLU A 88 -10.32 9.18 -42.19
C GLU A 88 -9.18 8.32 -41.61
N ASP A 89 -7.93 8.80 -41.70
CA ASP A 89 -6.80 8.14 -41.02
C ASP A 89 -7.01 8.09 -39.50
N ILE A 90 -7.45 9.20 -38.90
CA ILE A 90 -7.79 9.28 -37.47
C ILE A 90 -8.91 8.30 -37.10
N ARG A 91 -9.93 8.16 -37.96
CA ARG A 91 -11.05 7.23 -37.77
C ARG A 91 -10.57 5.78 -37.72
N ILE A 92 -9.66 5.40 -38.61
CA ILE A 92 -9.05 4.07 -38.62
C ILE A 92 -8.27 3.82 -37.32
N THR A 93 -7.38 4.74 -36.93
CA THR A 93 -6.61 4.59 -35.69
C THR A 93 -7.52 4.55 -34.46
N HIS A 94 -8.60 5.34 -34.46
CA HIS A 94 -9.60 5.36 -33.39
C HIS A 94 -10.27 4.00 -33.19
N MET A 95 -10.72 3.36 -34.28
CA MET A 95 -11.39 2.05 -34.22
C MET A 95 -10.45 0.98 -33.61
N LEU A 96 -9.20 0.96 -34.05
CA LEU A 96 -8.19 0.03 -33.51
C LEU A 96 -7.91 0.30 -32.02
N LEU A 97 -7.91 1.57 -31.59
CA LEU A 97 -7.69 1.93 -30.19
C LEU A 97 -8.88 1.55 -29.30
N GLN A 98 -10.12 1.68 -29.78
CA GLN A 98 -11.32 1.25 -29.06
C GLN A 98 -11.32 -0.26 -28.78
N GLU A 99 -10.92 -1.08 -29.74
CA GLU A 99 -10.79 -2.53 -29.55
C GLU A 99 -9.83 -2.85 -28.38
N ARG A 100 -8.71 -2.14 -28.30
CA ARG A 100 -7.74 -2.28 -27.21
C ARG A 100 -8.27 -1.84 -25.85
N PHE A 101 -9.04 -0.75 -25.79
CA PHE A 101 -9.69 -0.36 -24.54
C PHE A 101 -10.67 -1.43 -24.06
N GLY A 102 -11.38 -2.09 -24.98
CA GLY A 102 -12.21 -3.25 -24.68
C GLY A 102 -11.42 -4.40 -24.04
N ILE A 103 -10.29 -4.79 -24.64
CA ILE A 103 -9.40 -5.84 -24.12
C ILE A 103 -8.89 -5.47 -22.72
N ARG A 104 -8.40 -4.23 -22.54
CA ARG A 104 -7.86 -3.74 -21.28
C ARG A 104 -8.92 -3.68 -20.19
N THR A 105 -10.14 -3.28 -20.52
CA THR A 105 -11.29 -3.32 -19.61
C THR A 105 -11.62 -4.75 -19.19
N GLY A 106 -11.54 -5.72 -20.11
CA GLY A 106 -11.64 -7.15 -19.81
C GLY A 106 -10.60 -7.61 -18.78
N SER A 107 -9.33 -7.26 -18.99
CA SER A 107 -8.24 -7.58 -18.05
C SER A 107 -8.36 -6.86 -16.71
N LEU A 108 -8.97 -5.67 -16.66
CA LEU A 108 -9.16 -4.94 -15.42
C LEU A 108 -10.29 -5.53 -14.57
N LYS A 109 -11.33 -6.10 -15.19
CA LYS A 109 -12.44 -6.77 -14.48
C LYS A 109 -12.00 -8.05 -13.75
N THR A 110 -10.98 -8.74 -14.23
CA THR A 110 -10.46 -9.96 -13.56
C THR A 110 -9.68 -9.66 -12.27
N LEU A 111 -9.28 -8.40 -12.04
CA LEU A 111 -8.48 -7.98 -10.88
C LEU A 111 -9.30 -7.65 -9.62
N GLY A 112 -10.64 -7.78 -9.67
CA GLY A 112 -11.53 -7.69 -8.51
C GLY A 112 -11.68 -6.30 -7.85
N LYS A 113 -12.37 -6.26 -6.70
CA LYS A 113 -12.75 -5.03 -5.97
C LYS A 113 -11.56 -4.16 -5.52
N ALA A 114 -10.36 -4.74 -5.39
CA ALA A 114 -9.14 -4.05 -4.94
C ALA A 114 -8.70 -2.90 -5.86
N LYS A 115 -9.23 -2.83 -7.09
CA LYS A 115 -8.91 -1.77 -8.08
C LYS A 115 -10.13 -1.04 -8.62
N ALA A 116 -11.25 -1.00 -7.87
CA ALA A 116 -12.48 -0.32 -8.28
C ALA A 116 -12.24 1.14 -8.73
N ILE A 117 -11.36 1.87 -8.03
CA ILE A 117 -11.00 3.24 -8.38
C ILE A 117 -10.28 3.32 -9.74
N ALA A 118 -9.38 2.37 -10.03
CA ALA A 118 -8.66 2.35 -11.31
C ALA A 118 -9.59 1.99 -12.48
N ILE A 119 -10.54 1.09 -12.26
CA ILE A 119 -11.58 0.72 -13.23
C ILE A 119 -12.44 1.94 -13.55
N GLU A 120 -12.93 2.65 -12.53
CA GLU A 120 -13.78 3.81 -12.73
C GLU A 120 -13.02 4.95 -13.44
N ARG A 121 -11.77 5.20 -13.06
CA ARG A 121 -10.91 6.17 -13.76
C ARG A 121 -10.71 5.82 -15.23
N HIS A 122 -10.51 4.55 -15.55
CA HIS A 122 -10.36 4.11 -16.94
C HIS A 122 -11.66 4.30 -17.71
N ARG A 123 -12.80 3.91 -17.14
CA ARG A 123 -14.14 4.05 -17.73
C ARG A 123 -14.46 5.51 -18.06
N VAL A 124 -14.28 6.42 -17.10
CA VAL A 124 -14.54 7.85 -17.28
C VAL A 124 -13.63 8.45 -18.36
N MET A 125 -12.36 8.05 -18.38
CA MET A 125 -11.41 8.50 -19.41
C MET A 125 -11.83 8.05 -20.80
N GLU A 126 -12.14 6.76 -20.97
CA GLU A 126 -12.55 6.17 -22.25
C GLU A 126 -13.84 6.81 -22.80
N GLU A 127 -14.85 6.98 -21.94
CA GLU A 127 -16.12 7.58 -22.32
C GLU A 127 -15.96 9.05 -22.76
N GLY A 128 -15.20 9.83 -22.00
CA GLY A 128 -14.92 11.23 -22.34
C GLY A 128 -14.14 11.38 -23.64
N TYR A 129 -13.09 10.56 -23.81
CA TYR A 129 -12.30 10.51 -25.05
C TYR A 129 -13.16 10.15 -26.26
N ARG A 130 -13.94 9.06 -26.17
CA ARG A 130 -14.78 8.58 -27.27
C ARG A 130 -15.81 9.61 -27.69
N LYS A 131 -16.48 10.25 -26.73
CA LYS A 131 -17.46 11.29 -27.00
C LYS A 131 -16.82 12.46 -27.75
N ALA A 132 -15.71 12.99 -27.23
CA ALA A 132 -15.05 14.15 -27.82
C ALA A 132 -14.53 13.88 -29.24
N LEU A 133 -13.95 12.70 -29.49
CA LEU A 133 -13.43 12.37 -30.82
C LEU A 133 -14.56 12.13 -31.85
N ASN A 134 -15.64 11.46 -31.45
CA ASN A 134 -16.79 11.27 -32.33
C ASN A 134 -17.44 12.59 -32.72
N GLU A 135 -17.58 13.50 -31.76
CA GLU A 135 -18.10 14.86 -32.00
C GLU A 135 -17.18 15.63 -32.96
N TYR A 136 -15.87 15.53 -32.75
CA TYR A 136 -14.87 16.15 -33.61
C TYR A 136 -14.92 15.61 -35.05
N LEU A 137 -14.99 14.28 -35.24
CA LEU A 137 -15.09 13.66 -36.56
C LEU A 137 -16.41 14.04 -37.26
N SER A 138 -17.52 14.00 -36.52
CA SER A 138 -18.84 14.40 -37.05
C SER A 138 -18.87 15.86 -37.49
N LEU A 139 -18.15 16.74 -36.79
CA LEU A 139 -18.09 18.15 -37.15
C LEU A 139 -17.27 18.37 -38.43
N ILE A 140 -16.19 17.60 -38.62
CA ILE A 140 -15.42 17.61 -39.89
C ILE A 140 -16.27 17.09 -41.05
N ASP A 141 -17.02 16.00 -40.85
CA ASP A 141 -17.90 15.42 -41.87
C ASP A 141 -18.98 16.42 -42.32
N SER A 142 -19.43 17.28 -41.40
CA SER A 142 -20.43 18.32 -41.69
C SER A 142 -19.89 19.52 -42.48
N ILE A 143 -18.56 19.65 -42.65
CA ILE A 143 -17.97 20.75 -43.41
C ILE A 143 -18.27 20.56 -44.91
N PRO A 144 -18.94 21.52 -45.56
CA PRO A 144 -19.19 21.46 -46.99
C PRO A 144 -17.88 21.46 -47.81
N PRO A 145 -17.84 20.73 -48.94
CA PRO A 145 -16.65 20.71 -49.82
C PRO A 145 -16.43 22.03 -50.57
N ASP A 146 -17.40 22.94 -50.58
CA ASP A 146 -17.31 24.24 -51.26
C ASP A 146 -16.41 25.26 -50.55
N GLY A 147 -15.86 24.89 -49.39
CA GLY A 147 -14.97 25.74 -48.63
C GLY A 147 -15.67 26.69 -47.65
N THR A 148 -16.98 26.54 -47.42
CA THR A 148 -17.70 27.39 -46.47
C THR A 148 -17.59 26.85 -45.03
N VAL A 149 -16.87 27.57 -44.16
CA VAL A 149 -16.71 27.21 -42.74
C VAL A 149 -16.93 28.44 -41.84
N SER A 150 -17.74 28.30 -40.79
CA SER A 150 -17.95 29.35 -39.79
C SER A 150 -16.84 29.37 -38.76
N GLN A 151 -16.48 30.57 -38.27
CA GLN A 151 -15.55 30.74 -37.14
C GLN A 151 -16.00 29.94 -35.91
N THR A 152 -17.31 29.92 -35.63
CA THR A 152 -17.86 29.14 -34.50
C THR A 152 -17.55 27.65 -34.61
N THR A 153 -17.58 27.10 -35.83
CA THR A 153 -17.23 25.70 -36.07
C THR A 153 -15.75 25.44 -35.77
N LEU A 154 -14.86 26.35 -36.19
CA LEU A 154 -13.42 26.26 -35.92
C LEU A 154 -13.13 26.33 -34.41
N ASP A 155 -13.80 27.22 -33.68
CA ASP A 155 -13.64 27.35 -32.22
C ASP A 155 -14.05 26.07 -31.48
N ILE A 156 -15.14 25.42 -31.93
CA ILE A 156 -15.60 24.14 -31.38
C ILE A 156 -14.57 23.04 -31.68
N LEU A 157 -14.07 22.94 -32.92
CA LEU A 157 -13.04 21.97 -33.29
C LEU A 157 -11.77 22.13 -32.44
N GLN A 158 -11.30 23.37 -32.22
CA GLN A 158 -10.15 23.62 -31.36
C GLN A 158 -10.41 23.22 -29.90
N THR A 159 -11.62 23.47 -29.40
CA THR A 159 -12.03 23.08 -28.04
C THR A 159 -12.05 21.56 -27.86
N LEU A 160 -12.59 20.84 -28.84
CA LEU A 160 -12.59 19.38 -28.85
C LEU A 160 -11.17 18.83 -28.94
N LEU A 161 -10.33 19.37 -29.82
CA LEU A 161 -8.92 18.99 -29.92
C LEU A 161 -8.15 19.24 -28.63
N LYS A 162 -8.42 20.34 -27.92
CA LYS A 162 -7.81 20.62 -26.60
C LYS A 162 -8.25 19.62 -25.54
N THR A 163 -9.49 19.14 -25.63
CA THR A 163 -10.05 18.12 -24.73
C THR A 163 -9.40 16.75 -24.99
N ILE A 164 -9.25 16.37 -26.25
CA ILE A 164 -8.66 15.08 -26.66
C ILE A 164 -7.15 15.07 -26.42
N LEU A 165 -6.43 16.13 -26.83
CA LEU A 165 -4.98 16.27 -26.68
C LEU A 165 -4.62 16.85 -25.30
N HIS A 166 -5.14 16.23 -24.23
CA HIS A 166 -4.87 16.69 -22.87
C HIS A 166 -3.35 16.80 -22.62
N LYS A 167 -2.90 17.98 -22.20
CA LYS A 167 -1.49 18.23 -21.92
C LYS A 167 -1.06 17.35 -20.74
N LYS A 168 -0.17 16.38 -20.98
CA LYS A 168 0.44 15.59 -19.91
C LYS A 168 1.03 16.55 -18.88
N LYS A 169 0.43 16.59 -17.68
CA LYS A 169 0.95 17.37 -16.57
C LYS A 169 2.36 16.87 -16.30
N ARG A 170 3.35 17.73 -16.54
CA ARG A 170 4.72 17.42 -16.18
C ARG A 170 4.80 17.46 -14.66
N PRO A 171 5.49 16.50 -14.02
CA PRO A 171 5.73 16.59 -12.59
C PRO A 171 6.43 17.93 -12.31
N ILE A 172 5.99 18.63 -11.27
CA ILE A 172 6.44 19.99 -10.92
C ILE A 172 7.97 20.01 -10.65
N LEU A 173 8.57 18.85 -10.35
CA LEU A 173 9.98 18.71 -9.97
C LEU A 173 10.70 17.50 -10.61
N GLY A 174 10.24 17.00 -11.77
CA GLY A 174 10.93 15.92 -12.49
C GLY A 174 10.85 14.52 -11.86
N SER A 175 10.54 14.42 -10.57
CA SER A 175 10.17 13.22 -9.84
C SER A 175 8.81 13.40 -9.15
N LEU A 176 8.13 12.29 -8.88
CA LEU A 176 7.03 12.28 -7.91
C LEU A 176 7.60 12.76 -6.55
N PRO A 177 6.80 13.41 -5.69
CA PRO A 177 7.25 13.93 -4.38
C PRO A 177 7.65 12.85 -3.38
N TYR A 178 7.85 11.62 -3.82
CA TYR A 178 8.32 10.50 -3.03
C TYR A 178 9.75 10.17 -3.44
N LYS A 179 10.71 10.66 -2.64
CA LYS A 179 12.09 10.17 -2.66
C LYS A 179 12.23 9.19 -1.50
N HIS A 180 12.82 8.03 -1.78
CA HIS A 180 13.12 7.08 -0.73
C HIS A 180 14.19 7.68 0.22
N PRO A 181 13.99 7.68 1.55
CA PRO A 181 14.93 8.32 2.49
C PRO A 181 16.31 7.65 2.59
N ASP A 182 16.48 6.48 1.96
CA ASP A 182 17.73 5.70 1.91
C ASP A 182 18.38 5.49 3.28
N TYR A 183 17.57 5.19 4.29
CA TYR A 183 18.06 4.93 5.64
C TYR A 183 19.01 3.72 5.66
N PRO A 184 20.13 3.79 6.41
CA PRO A 184 20.97 2.63 6.64
C PRO A 184 20.27 1.64 7.57
N ALA A 185 20.57 0.35 7.44
CA ALA A 185 20.14 -0.63 8.43
C ALA A 185 20.77 -0.29 9.80
N LYS A 186 19.94 -0.24 10.85
CA LYS A 186 20.36 0.04 12.22
C LYS A 186 19.87 -1.08 13.13
N GLN A 187 20.69 -1.49 14.09
CA GLN A 187 20.27 -2.42 15.15
C GLN A 187 19.58 -1.67 16.29
N PRO A 188 18.68 -2.32 17.05
CA PRO A 188 18.03 -1.73 18.21
C PRO A 188 19.05 -1.31 19.28
N ASP A 189 18.90 -0.10 19.81
CA ASP A 189 19.71 0.37 20.93
C ASP A 189 19.15 -0.16 22.25
N THR A 190 19.83 -1.15 22.82
CA THR A 190 19.44 -1.77 24.08
C THR A 190 19.73 -0.89 25.30
N THR A 191 20.55 0.16 25.18
CA THR A 191 20.89 1.06 26.30
C THR A 191 19.77 2.03 26.65
N LEU A 192 18.84 2.29 25.71
CA LEU A 192 17.70 3.19 25.88
C LEU A 192 16.45 2.47 26.42
N SER A 193 16.58 1.19 26.82
CA SER A 193 15.46 0.40 27.32
C SER A 193 15.09 0.81 28.75
N ILE A 194 13.82 1.17 28.94
CA ILE A 194 13.25 1.44 30.26
C ILE A 194 12.84 0.12 30.90
N LYS A 195 13.16 -0.09 32.18
CA LYS A 195 12.63 -1.23 32.95
C LYS A 195 11.21 -0.87 33.42
N PRO A 196 10.15 -1.50 32.88
CA PRO A 196 8.79 -1.12 33.20
C PRO A 196 8.38 -1.50 34.63
N ALA A 197 7.47 -0.75 35.21
CA ALA A 197 6.92 -0.94 36.55
C ALA A 197 6.36 -2.36 36.75
N TYR A 198 5.65 -2.88 35.73
CA TYR A 198 5.08 -4.23 35.75
C TYR A 198 6.12 -5.37 35.61
N LYS A 199 7.39 -5.06 35.32
CA LYS A 199 8.53 -5.99 35.41
C LYS A 199 9.51 -5.60 36.53
N GLY A 200 9.01 -4.97 37.59
CA GLY A 200 9.81 -4.59 38.77
C GLY A 200 10.68 -3.35 38.56
N GLY A 201 10.27 -2.44 37.68
CA GLY A 201 10.73 -1.05 37.62
C GLY A 201 10.07 -0.18 38.71
N ASP A 202 10.15 1.14 38.56
CA ASP A 202 9.54 2.09 39.50
C ASP A 202 8.01 2.03 39.45
N GLN A 203 7.39 1.75 40.60
CA GLN A 203 5.94 1.60 40.74
C GLN A 203 5.27 2.79 41.40
N THR A 204 6.02 3.80 41.85
CA THR A 204 5.47 5.02 42.44
C THR A 204 4.62 5.75 41.40
N THR A 205 3.54 6.42 41.79
CA THR A 205 2.72 7.23 40.87
C THR A 205 2.84 8.71 41.23
N GLY A 206 3.09 9.55 40.24
CA GLY A 206 3.23 11.00 40.39
C GLY A 206 2.20 11.80 39.57
N PRO A 207 2.06 13.11 39.82
CA PRO A 207 1.18 13.99 39.05
C PRO A 207 1.44 13.93 37.53
N GLU A 208 2.71 13.75 37.13
CA GLU A 208 3.17 13.62 35.75
C GLU A 208 2.57 12.41 35.02
N ASP A 209 2.17 11.37 35.75
CA ASP A 209 1.58 10.17 35.18
C ASP A 209 0.13 10.37 34.74
N THR A 210 -0.49 11.46 35.20
CA THR A 210 -1.86 11.87 34.82
C THR A 210 -1.90 13.19 34.05
N ALA A 211 -0.77 13.90 33.96
CA ALA A 211 -0.68 15.18 33.26
C ALA A 211 -0.62 15.02 31.73
N GLY A 212 -1.21 15.97 31.00
CA GLY A 212 -1.05 16.06 29.55
C GLY A 212 0.38 16.47 29.14
N THR A 213 0.80 16.06 27.94
CA THR A 213 2.09 16.46 27.34
C THR A 213 1.88 16.98 25.91
N PRO A 214 2.88 17.60 25.25
CA PRO A 214 2.73 18.01 23.85
C PRO A 214 2.43 16.85 22.89
N LEU A 215 2.97 15.65 23.15
CA LEU A 215 2.68 14.44 22.36
C LEU A 215 1.35 13.78 22.75
N ALA A 216 0.92 13.91 24.01
CA ALA A 216 -0.32 13.37 24.54
C ALA A 216 -1.12 14.45 25.28
N PRO A 217 -1.68 15.45 24.57
CA PRO A 217 -2.46 16.51 25.20
C PRO A 217 -3.81 15.99 25.69
N ILE A 218 -4.24 16.47 26.85
CA ILE A 218 -5.61 16.27 27.36
C ILE A 218 -6.44 17.47 26.90
N ASN A 219 -6.91 17.43 25.66
CA ASN A 219 -7.78 18.44 25.09
C ASN A 219 -9.25 18.00 25.15
N ASN A 220 -10.17 18.87 24.70
CA ASN A 220 -11.60 18.58 24.74
C ASN A 220 -11.99 17.33 23.93
N GLU A 221 -11.37 17.09 22.77
CA GLU A 221 -11.66 15.92 21.93
C GLU A 221 -11.28 14.60 22.62
N ILE A 222 -10.11 14.56 23.26
CA ILE A 222 -9.64 13.42 24.03
C ILE A 222 -10.57 13.17 25.23
N ALA A 223 -10.96 14.22 25.95
CA ALA A 223 -11.87 14.11 27.09
C ALA A 223 -13.26 13.61 26.67
N VAL A 224 -13.82 14.13 25.57
CA VAL A 224 -15.10 13.66 25.03
C VAL A 224 -15.00 12.20 24.59
N LEU A 225 -13.94 11.80 23.88
CA LEU A 225 -13.77 10.41 23.49
C LEU A 225 -13.65 9.49 24.71
N ALA A 226 -12.83 9.86 25.70
CA ALA A 226 -12.72 9.11 26.95
C ALA A 226 -14.07 8.99 27.69
N GLN A 227 -14.88 10.05 27.69
CA GLN A 227 -16.25 10.03 28.21
C GLN A 227 -17.16 9.04 27.47
N THR A 228 -17.15 9.04 26.13
CA THR A 228 -17.95 8.09 25.33
C THR A 228 -17.55 6.63 25.58
N LEU A 229 -16.30 6.41 26.01
CA LEU A 229 -15.75 5.12 26.37
C LEU A 229 -15.94 4.81 27.87
N ASN A 230 -16.82 5.55 28.55
CA ASN A 230 -17.16 5.42 29.98
C ASN A 230 -15.95 5.50 30.91
N TRP A 231 -14.89 6.20 30.49
CA TRP A 231 -13.62 6.28 31.25
C TRP A 231 -13.07 4.88 31.61
N ASN A 232 -13.38 3.88 30.77
CA ASN A 232 -13.03 2.50 31.03
C ASN A 232 -11.73 2.13 30.29
N PRO A 233 -10.68 1.67 30.99
CA PRO A 233 -9.38 1.41 30.38
C PRO A 233 -9.42 0.28 29.34
N VAL A 234 -10.32 -0.70 29.50
CA VAL A 234 -10.52 -1.78 28.53
C VAL A 234 -11.17 -1.23 27.26
N SER A 235 -12.28 -0.48 27.41
CA SER A 235 -12.96 0.15 26.26
C SER A 235 -12.05 1.12 25.51
N ILE A 236 -11.20 1.86 26.24
CA ILE A 236 -10.17 2.74 25.65
C ILE A 236 -9.16 1.94 24.84
N TYR A 237 -8.58 0.89 25.41
CA TYR A 237 -7.61 0.04 24.72
C TYR A 237 -8.21 -0.59 23.45
N GLU A 238 -9.41 -1.18 23.57
CA GLU A 238 -10.11 -1.81 22.45
C GLU A 238 -10.44 -0.80 21.36
N TRP A 239 -10.89 0.40 21.74
CA TRP A 239 -11.20 1.44 20.77
C TRP A 239 -9.95 1.85 19.98
N VAL A 240 -8.82 2.12 20.64
CA VAL A 240 -7.58 2.50 19.94
C VAL A 240 -7.11 1.35 19.03
N LYS A 241 -7.08 0.12 19.56
CA LYS A 241 -6.67 -1.07 18.81
C LYS A 241 -7.52 -1.32 17.58
N ASN A 242 -8.82 -1.06 17.63
CA ASN A 242 -9.73 -1.38 16.54
C ASN A 242 -9.95 -0.22 15.56
N ASN A 243 -9.74 1.03 15.98
CA ASN A 243 -10.06 2.21 15.16
C ASN A 243 -8.86 2.98 14.62
N ILE A 244 -7.63 2.64 15.02
CA ILE A 244 -6.41 3.36 14.61
C ILE A 244 -5.49 2.45 13.81
N GLU A 245 -5.32 2.66 12.51
CA GLU A 245 -4.45 1.84 11.67
C GLU A 245 -2.96 1.98 12.01
N THR A 246 -2.21 0.89 11.94
CA THR A 246 -0.77 0.89 12.21
C THR A 246 0.01 1.29 10.97
N GLU A 247 0.81 2.33 11.11
CA GLU A 247 1.76 2.78 10.09
C GLU A 247 3.20 2.50 10.53
N TRP A 248 4.10 2.30 9.56
CA TRP A 248 5.48 1.90 9.83
C TRP A 248 6.45 3.03 9.49
N TYR A 249 6.87 3.76 10.51
CA TYR A 249 7.96 4.74 10.47
C TYR A 249 8.58 4.88 11.85
N ARG A 250 9.83 5.35 11.91
CA ARG A 250 10.49 5.65 13.18
C ARG A 250 10.06 7.00 13.75
N GLY A 251 9.79 7.03 15.05
CA GLY A 251 9.67 8.24 15.86
C GLY A 251 8.23 8.76 15.97
N CYS A 252 7.96 9.62 16.93
CA CYS A 252 6.61 10.13 17.21
C CYS A 252 6.36 11.35 16.32
N MET A 253 5.70 11.17 15.18
CA MET A 253 5.51 12.25 14.20
C MET A 253 4.16 12.93 14.38
N LYS A 254 3.12 12.18 14.73
CA LYS A 254 1.74 12.66 14.81
C LYS A 254 1.36 13.06 16.24
N GLY A 255 1.77 12.27 17.24
CA GLY A 255 1.24 12.36 18.59
C GLY A 255 -0.28 12.07 18.64
N ALA A 256 -0.87 12.19 19.81
CA ALA A 256 -2.24 11.77 20.07
C ALA A 256 -3.28 12.48 19.17
N ALA A 257 -3.15 13.79 18.99
CA ALA A 257 -4.14 14.60 18.28
C ALA A 257 -4.24 14.22 16.81
N GLU A 258 -3.12 14.20 16.08
CA GLU A 258 -3.10 13.85 14.66
C GLU A 258 -3.41 12.37 14.43
N THR A 259 -2.98 11.48 15.33
CA THR A 259 -3.38 10.06 15.26
C THR A 259 -4.88 9.89 15.40
N LEU A 260 -5.52 10.65 16.29
CA LEU A 260 -6.97 10.62 16.45
C LEU A 260 -7.70 11.15 15.20
N HIS A 261 -7.17 12.19 14.56
CA HIS A 261 -7.74 12.79 13.35
C HIS A 261 -7.58 11.89 12.12
N GLN A 262 -6.36 11.40 11.90
CA GLN A 262 -6.01 10.60 10.73
C GLN A 262 -6.46 9.14 10.85
N LYS A 263 -6.82 8.70 12.07
CA LYS A 263 -7.14 7.30 12.38
C LYS A 263 -6.00 6.35 12.02
N SER A 264 -4.75 6.82 12.09
CA SER A 264 -3.57 6.02 11.82
C SER A 264 -2.32 6.58 12.50
N GLY A 265 -1.39 5.71 12.87
CA GLY A 265 -0.12 6.08 13.49
C GLY A 265 0.79 4.89 13.76
N ASN A 266 2.07 5.14 13.99
CA ASN A 266 3.02 4.10 14.42
C ASN A 266 2.85 3.72 15.90
N ASP A 267 3.77 2.89 16.40
CA ASP A 267 3.85 2.48 17.81
C ASP A 267 3.85 3.66 18.78
N CYS A 268 4.71 4.66 18.58
CA CYS A 268 4.77 5.82 19.45
C CYS A 268 3.50 6.68 19.39
N ASP A 269 2.98 6.91 18.19
CA ASP A 269 1.83 7.77 17.96
C ASP A 269 0.54 7.15 18.53
N GLN A 270 0.38 5.83 18.39
CA GLN A 270 -0.69 5.10 19.05
C GLN A 270 -0.51 5.04 20.57
N ALA A 271 0.71 4.84 21.06
CA ALA A 271 1.01 4.93 22.49
C ALA A 271 0.66 6.31 23.05
N ALA A 272 0.92 7.38 22.30
CA ALA A 272 0.59 8.73 22.71
C ALA A 272 -0.91 8.98 22.80
N LEU A 273 -1.69 8.49 21.84
CA LEU A 273 -3.15 8.53 21.91
C LEU A 273 -3.69 7.73 23.09
N LEU A 274 -3.16 6.52 23.32
CA LEU A 274 -3.57 5.69 24.44
C LEU A 274 -3.26 6.34 25.78
N VAL A 275 -2.06 6.92 25.94
CA VAL A 275 -1.67 7.70 27.13
C VAL A 275 -2.61 8.90 27.32
N ALA A 276 -2.91 9.66 26.28
CA ALA A 276 -3.80 10.83 26.38
C ALA A 276 -5.19 10.44 26.92
N LEU A 277 -5.77 9.35 26.40
CA LEU A 277 -7.09 8.86 26.82
C LEU A 277 -7.09 8.30 28.25
N LEU A 278 -6.07 7.51 28.60
CA LEU A 278 -5.95 6.93 29.95
C LEU A 278 -5.70 8.01 31.00
N ARG A 279 -4.83 8.98 30.70
CA ARG A 279 -4.56 10.12 31.59
C ARG A 279 -5.77 11.04 31.75
N ALA A 280 -6.51 11.29 30.67
CA ALA A 280 -7.79 12.01 30.73
C ALA A 280 -8.82 11.28 31.63
N SER A 281 -8.72 9.95 31.72
CA SER A 281 -9.56 9.11 32.58
C SER A 281 -9.03 8.94 34.01
N GLY A 282 -7.92 9.61 34.36
CA GLY A 282 -7.32 9.54 35.70
C GLY A 282 -6.46 8.30 35.96
N PHE A 283 -6.10 7.52 34.93
CA PHE A 283 -5.20 6.37 35.07
C PHE A 283 -3.73 6.79 34.88
N PRO A 284 -2.87 6.65 35.90
CA PRO A 284 -1.44 6.88 35.77
C PRO A 284 -0.87 6.04 34.63
N SER A 285 -0.25 6.69 33.63
CA SER A 285 0.21 6.01 32.42
C SER A 285 1.57 6.55 31.96
N ARG A 286 2.46 5.66 31.53
CA ARG A 286 3.84 5.97 31.15
C ARG A 286 4.19 5.32 29.81
N TYR A 287 5.11 5.94 29.09
CA TYR A 287 5.71 5.31 27.92
C TYR A 287 6.79 4.34 28.35
N VAL A 288 6.82 3.19 27.71
CA VAL A 288 7.93 2.24 27.81
C VAL A 288 8.58 2.15 26.45
N ARG A 289 9.89 2.34 26.42
CA ARG A 289 10.71 2.12 25.23
C ARG A 289 11.61 0.92 25.48
N GLY A 290 11.73 0.06 24.48
CA GLY A 290 12.63 -1.09 24.55
C GLY A 290 12.69 -1.86 23.24
N THR A 291 13.37 -3.00 23.27
CA THR A 291 13.43 -3.92 22.14
C THR A 291 12.46 -5.06 22.38
N ILE A 292 11.57 -5.29 21.42
CA ILE A 292 10.64 -6.42 21.44
C ILE A 292 11.04 -7.44 20.39
N GLU A 293 10.70 -8.71 20.63
CA GLU A 293 10.68 -9.75 19.62
C GLU A 293 9.21 -10.04 19.29
N PHE A 294 8.84 -10.08 18.00
CA PHE A 294 7.44 -10.31 17.65
C PHE A 294 6.97 -11.69 18.12
N PHE A 295 5.89 -11.75 18.92
CA PHE A 295 5.25 -13.02 19.33
C PHE A 295 6.24 -14.07 19.86
N ALA A 296 7.00 -13.78 20.92
CA ALA A 296 7.95 -14.75 21.46
C ALA A 296 7.22 -16.02 21.98
N GLY A 297 7.90 -17.17 21.89
CA GLY A 297 7.36 -18.49 22.27
C GLY A 297 7.60 -19.58 21.22
N ARG A 298 7.09 -20.79 21.46
CA ARG A 298 7.24 -21.97 20.57
C ARG A 298 6.47 -21.84 19.24
N ASP A 299 5.51 -20.91 19.20
CA ASP A 299 4.65 -20.62 18.04
C ASP A 299 4.86 -19.18 17.55
N ALA A 300 6.12 -18.77 17.39
CA ALA A 300 6.60 -17.46 16.95
C ALA A 300 6.82 -17.42 15.43
N PRO A 301 5.77 -17.36 14.59
CA PRO A 301 5.94 -17.67 13.20
C PRO A 301 6.26 -16.35 12.52
N ILE A 302 7.33 -16.35 11.73
CA ILE A 302 7.54 -15.38 10.67
C ILE A 302 6.23 -15.10 9.90
N GLU A 303 5.32 -16.07 9.78
CA GLU A 303 3.95 -15.91 9.22
C GLU A 303 3.10 -14.82 9.87
N LYS A 304 3.13 -14.63 11.19
CA LYS A 304 2.38 -13.53 11.83
C LYS A 304 2.93 -12.17 11.42
N ILE A 305 4.25 -12.08 11.22
CA ILE A 305 4.91 -10.87 10.74
C ILE A 305 4.55 -10.65 9.26
N LYS A 306 4.56 -11.71 8.45
CA LYS A 306 4.10 -11.63 7.05
C LYS A 306 2.65 -11.13 6.96
N ASN A 307 1.76 -11.62 7.80
CA ASN A 307 0.37 -11.15 7.87
C ASN A 307 0.26 -9.70 8.31
N LEU A 308 1.10 -9.29 9.26
CA LEU A 308 1.16 -7.93 9.79
C LEU A 308 1.69 -6.93 8.75
N THR A 309 2.72 -7.30 7.99
CA THR A 309 3.37 -6.43 7.00
C THR A 309 2.79 -6.59 5.60
N GLY A 310 2.07 -7.68 5.31
CA GLY A 310 1.64 -8.08 3.98
C GLY A 310 2.79 -8.51 3.06
N ILE A 311 3.93 -8.93 3.61
CA ILE A 311 5.16 -9.25 2.84
C ILE A 311 5.53 -10.71 3.07
N GLU A 312 5.58 -11.50 2.00
CA GLU A 312 5.82 -12.94 2.07
C GLU A 312 7.29 -13.34 2.31
N ASP A 313 8.23 -12.53 1.83
CA ASP A 313 9.66 -12.83 1.88
C ASP A 313 10.30 -12.19 3.12
N PRO A 314 10.86 -12.97 4.07
CA PRO A 314 11.50 -12.44 5.27
C PRO A 314 12.66 -11.47 4.97
N MET A 315 13.39 -11.66 3.87
CA MET A 315 14.45 -10.71 3.48
C MET A 315 13.87 -9.35 3.09
N LYS A 316 12.68 -9.34 2.45
CA LYS A 316 11.97 -8.10 2.11
C LYS A 316 11.32 -7.45 3.33
N ILE A 317 10.98 -8.22 4.38
CA ILE A 317 10.55 -7.66 5.67
C ILE A 317 11.72 -6.90 6.32
N ALA A 318 12.94 -7.45 6.27
CA ALA A 318 14.13 -6.74 6.74
C ALA A 318 14.35 -5.42 5.97
N GLU A 319 14.27 -5.48 4.64
CA GLU A 319 14.34 -4.27 3.80
C GLU A 319 13.21 -3.29 4.15
N PHE A 320 12.00 -3.76 4.38
CA PHE A 320 10.86 -2.94 4.79
C PHE A 320 11.13 -2.16 6.08
N PHE A 321 11.65 -2.80 7.14
CA PHE A 321 12.01 -2.09 8.37
C PHE A 321 13.13 -1.08 8.15
N GLN A 322 14.14 -1.43 7.35
CA GLN A 322 15.18 -0.48 6.95
C GLN A 322 14.57 0.75 6.27
N LYS A 323 13.67 0.55 5.30
CA LYS A 323 13.00 1.62 4.56
C LYS A 323 12.11 2.50 5.44
N ALA A 324 11.44 1.90 6.43
CA ALA A 324 10.69 2.61 7.47
C ALA A 324 11.61 3.33 8.47
N GLY A 325 12.92 3.10 8.41
CA GLY A 325 13.91 3.64 9.35
C GLY A 325 13.88 2.94 10.71
N ILE A 326 13.09 1.89 10.90
CA ILE A 326 12.92 1.17 12.16
C ILE A 326 14.15 0.30 12.39
N PRO A 327 14.80 0.37 13.56
CA PRO A 327 15.98 -0.45 13.81
C PRO A 327 15.53 -1.86 14.13
N TYR A 328 16.24 -2.84 13.55
CA TYR A 328 15.86 -4.23 13.69
C TYR A 328 17.06 -5.16 13.75
N THR A 329 16.85 -6.35 14.28
CA THR A 329 17.80 -7.46 14.22
C THR A 329 17.05 -8.74 13.87
N PRO A 330 17.38 -9.41 12.75
CA PRO A 330 16.80 -10.70 12.42
C PRO A 330 17.18 -11.75 13.47
N VAL A 331 16.23 -12.56 13.89
CA VAL A 331 16.45 -13.73 14.74
C VAL A 331 16.60 -14.94 13.83
N ILE A 332 17.77 -15.57 13.84
CA ILE A 332 18.09 -16.70 12.96
C ILE A 332 17.89 -18.01 13.71
N GLN A 333 17.10 -18.92 13.13
CA GLN A 333 16.96 -20.29 13.60
C GLN A 333 17.02 -21.25 12.40
N GLY A 334 17.80 -22.33 12.50
CA GLY A 334 17.94 -23.30 11.41
C GLY A 334 18.47 -22.70 10.09
N GLY A 335 19.27 -21.64 10.16
CA GLY A 335 19.82 -20.94 8.99
C GLY A 335 18.83 -20.03 8.24
N LYS A 336 17.64 -19.78 8.80
CA LYS A 336 16.61 -18.90 8.22
C LYS A 336 16.19 -17.83 9.21
N ILE A 337 15.65 -16.72 8.71
CA ILE A 337 15.01 -15.69 9.54
C ILE A 337 13.73 -16.29 10.12
N ALA A 338 13.71 -16.48 11.44
CA ALA A 338 12.57 -16.98 12.18
C ALA A 338 11.73 -15.84 12.77
N ASN A 339 12.38 -14.72 13.11
CA ASN A 339 11.73 -13.58 13.76
C ASN A 339 12.52 -12.28 13.55
N PHE A 340 11.99 -11.17 14.07
CA PHE A 340 12.67 -9.88 14.14
C PHE A 340 12.59 -9.32 15.55
N ARG A 341 13.69 -8.72 16.00
CA ARG A 341 13.71 -7.81 17.14
C ARG A 341 13.67 -6.39 16.63
N ILE A 342 12.79 -5.54 17.16
CA ILE A 342 12.67 -4.13 16.77
C ILE A 342 12.68 -3.21 17.99
N GLU A 343 13.16 -1.98 17.84
CA GLU A 343 12.81 -0.93 18.83
C GLU A 343 11.32 -0.66 18.75
N HIS A 344 10.70 -0.53 19.92
CA HIS A 344 9.27 -0.34 20.07
C HIS A 344 8.96 0.56 21.25
N ILE A 345 7.88 1.32 21.12
CA ILE A 345 7.30 2.14 22.18
C ILE A 345 5.89 1.64 22.46
N TRP A 346 5.61 1.33 23.73
CA TRP A 346 4.29 0.95 24.21
C TRP A 346 3.96 1.68 25.51
N VAL A 347 2.82 1.36 26.12
CA VAL A 347 2.32 2.05 27.31
C VAL A 347 2.34 1.10 28.50
N GLU A 348 2.66 1.60 29.69
CA GLU A 348 2.26 0.96 30.93
C GLU A 348 1.26 1.84 31.67
N SER A 349 0.26 1.23 32.29
CA SER A 349 -0.79 1.97 33.01
C SER A 349 -1.16 1.30 34.32
N TYR A 350 -1.41 2.10 35.35
CA TYR A 350 -1.83 1.65 36.67
C TYR A 350 -3.35 1.57 36.74
N ILE A 351 -3.90 0.38 36.50
CA ILE A 351 -5.33 0.14 36.31
C ILE A 351 -5.86 -0.97 37.23
N PRO A 352 -7.16 -0.94 37.59
CA PRO A 352 -7.78 -2.01 38.35
C PRO A 352 -7.79 -3.32 37.54
N TYR A 353 -7.09 -4.35 38.03
CA TYR A 353 -6.93 -5.63 37.31
C TYR A 353 -7.55 -6.83 38.06
N ALA A 354 -7.71 -6.73 39.38
CA ALA A 354 -8.15 -7.84 40.23
C ALA A 354 -9.56 -8.41 39.91
N ASN A 355 -10.42 -7.63 39.25
CA ASN A 355 -11.85 -7.96 39.08
C ASN A 355 -12.26 -8.40 37.67
N TYR A 356 -11.33 -8.90 36.85
CA TYR A 356 -11.57 -9.34 35.47
C TYR A 356 -12.54 -10.56 35.31
N ARG A 357 -13.29 -10.94 36.35
CA ARG A 357 -14.35 -11.97 36.36
C ARG A 357 -15.77 -11.41 36.59
N GLY A 358 -16.08 -10.22 36.08
CA GLY A 358 -17.46 -9.71 36.03
C GLY A 358 -17.97 -9.07 37.33
N ALA A 359 -17.08 -8.54 38.16
CA ALA A 359 -17.45 -7.68 39.29
C ALA A 359 -17.19 -6.20 38.96
N ILE A 360 -17.88 -5.31 39.68
CA ILE A 360 -17.81 -3.85 39.57
C ILE A 360 -16.34 -3.40 39.72
N ILE A 361 -15.94 -2.38 38.95
CA ILE A 361 -14.61 -1.76 39.05
C ILE A 361 -14.50 -1.12 40.44
N ASP A 362 -13.78 -1.77 41.37
CA ASP A 362 -13.45 -1.21 42.67
C ASP A 362 -12.02 -0.62 42.63
N GLU A 363 -11.68 0.20 43.62
CA GLU A 363 -10.36 0.82 43.72
C GLU A 363 -9.27 -0.14 44.24
N HIS A 364 -9.64 -1.38 44.56
CA HIS A 364 -8.73 -2.38 45.13
C HIS A 364 -8.07 -3.22 44.02
N GLY A 365 -6.80 -3.60 44.21
CA GLY A 365 -6.11 -4.47 43.26
C GLY A 365 -5.69 -3.80 41.94
N LYS A 366 -5.32 -2.52 41.98
CA LYS A 366 -4.64 -1.84 40.87
C LYS A 366 -3.22 -2.39 40.70
N THR A 367 -2.82 -2.60 39.45
CA THR A 367 -1.46 -3.03 39.10
C THR A 367 -1.01 -2.30 37.85
N TRP A 368 0.30 -2.18 37.69
CA TRP A 368 0.88 -1.74 36.42
C TRP A 368 0.71 -2.86 35.39
N LEU A 369 0.21 -2.51 34.21
CA LEU A 369 0.05 -3.42 33.08
C LEU A 369 0.63 -2.79 31.81
N GLY A 370 1.38 -3.59 31.04
CA GLY A 370 1.84 -3.22 29.71
C GLY A 370 0.72 -3.33 28.67
N LEU A 371 0.53 -2.29 27.86
CA LEU A 371 -0.50 -2.17 26.84
C LEU A 371 0.15 -1.75 25.51
N ASP A 372 -0.17 -2.48 24.44
CA ASP A 372 0.24 -2.17 23.07
C ASP A 372 -0.93 -2.35 22.10
N THR A 373 -1.20 -1.33 21.29
CA THR A 373 -2.28 -1.30 20.30
C THR A 373 -1.77 -1.38 18.86
N SER A 374 -0.46 -1.23 18.65
CA SER A 374 0.14 -1.10 17.32
C SER A 374 0.42 -2.45 16.64
N ILE A 375 0.73 -3.49 17.41
CA ILE A 375 0.94 -4.85 16.87
C ILE A 375 -0.39 -5.60 16.85
N LYS A 376 -0.91 -5.84 15.64
CA LYS A 376 -2.23 -6.46 15.43
C LYS A 376 -2.08 -7.74 14.61
N VAL A 377 -2.59 -8.85 15.12
CA VAL A 377 -2.62 -10.10 14.33
C VAL A 377 -3.80 -10.01 13.36
N THR A 378 -3.52 -9.72 12.09
CA THR A 378 -4.50 -9.83 11.00
C THR A 378 -4.92 -11.29 10.84
N GLY A 379 -6.23 -11.56 10.86
CA GLY A 379 -6.79 -12.91 10.75
C GLY A 379 -7.79 -13.33 11.84
N TYR A 380 -8.16 -12.45 12.77
CA TYR A 380 -9.28 -12.70 13.67
C TYR A 380 -10.56 -12.11 13.06
N GLU A 381 -11.42 -12.96 12.49
CA GLU A 381 -12.82 -12.57 12.27
C GLU A 381 -13.44 -12.29 13.64
N SER A 382 -13.84 -11.05 13.86
CA SER A 382 -14.63 -10.64 15.02
C SER A 382 -16.04 -11.22 14.92
N THR A 383 -16.17 -12.53 15.12
CA THR A 383 -17.48 -13.13 15.33
C THR A 383 -17.86 -12.84 16.77
N VAL A 384 -18.79 -11.90 16.92
CA VAL A 384 -19.45 -11.46 18.14
C VAL A 384 -20.12 -12.65 18.83
N ARG A 385 -19.36 -13.53 19.51
CA ARG A 385 -19.91 -14.50 20.47
C ARG A 385 -18.98 -15.25 21.42
N TRP A 386 -17.68 -14.97 21.48
CA TRP A 386 -16.80 -15.63 22.45
C TRP A 386 -15.72 -14.70 23.02
N ILE A 387 -16.15 -13.67 23.74
CA ILE A 387 -15.31 -13.09 24.81
C ILE A 387 -15.25 -14.16 25.89
N PHE A 388 -14.08 -14.75 26.19
CA PHE A 388 -13.71 -15.26 27.53
C PHE A 388 -12.36 -16.01 27.62
N SER A 389 -11.60 -16.27 26.54
CA SER A 389 -10.39 -17.15 26.65
C SER A 389 -9.02 -16.59 26.25
N VAL A 390 -8.88 -15.42 25.60
CA VAL A 390 -7.61 -15.10 24.90
C VAL A 390 -6.71 -14.06 25.59
N ILE A 391 -7.14 -13.39 26.67
CA ILE A 391 -6.27 -12.42 27.37
C ILE A 391 -5.13 -13.10 28.15
N LEU A 392 -5.21 -14.41 28.44
CA LEU A 392 -4.24 -15.09 29.31
C LEU A 392 -2.97 -15.60 28.58
N ASN A 393 -3.00 -15.86 27.27
CA ASN A 393 -1.88 -16.53 26.59
C ASN A 393 -0.91 -15.61 25.84
N LEU A 394 -1.12 -14.28 25.84
CA LEU A 394 -0.30 -13.35 25.07
C LEU A 394 0.77 -12.61 25.87
N PHE A 395 0.74 -12.67 27.21
CA PHE A 395 1.70 -11.94 28.06
C PHE A 395 2.69 -12.83 28.83
N GLN A 396 2.50 -14.15 28.84
CA GLN A 396 3.37 -15.07 29.59
C GLN A 396 4.52 -15.67 28.77
N ASP A 397 4.45 -15.60 27.44
CA ASP A 397 5.51 -16.11 26.54
C ASP A 397 6.40 -15.00 25.93
N LEU A 398 6.14 -13.72 26.25
CA LEU A 398 6.95 -12.57 25.81
C LEU A 398 8.11 -12.27 26.77
N LEU A 399 9.19 -13.04 26.56
CA LEU A 399 10.61 -12.84 26.92
C LEU A 399 11.17 -13.90 27.90
N PRO A 400 12.42 -14.37 27.66
CA PRO A 400 13.09 -15.35 28.52
C PRO A 400 13.44 -14.71 29.88
N THR A 401 13.65 -15.59 30.87
CA THR A 401 14.17 -15.32 32.22
C THR A 401 15.27 -14.27 32.27
#